data_AF-A0A1I3YGC0-F1
#
_entry.id   AF-A0A1I3YGC0-F1
#
_cell.length_a   1.000
_cell.length_b   1.000
_cell.length_c   1.000
_cell.angle_alpha   90.00
_cell.angle_beta   90.00
_cell.angle_gamma   90.00
#
_symmetry.space_group_name_H-M   'P 1'
#
loop_
_entity.id
_entity.type
_entity.pdbx_description
1 polymer ?
#
loop_
_entity_poly.entity_id
_entity_poly.type
_entity_poly.pdbx_seq_one_letter_code
_entity_poly.pdbx_strand_id
1 'polypeptide(L)'
;MKYALSLFSALFWLAMLPAVAMATVAEEAKFFYEEASGPTDEELSSEVGFIRYTYTTKLSHSRLGLDASEKQYLFNELLTNALQGDIHALAMAAVLPHVDPEFSEGSDVTPIEPWLIRHLGEAEGHWLLGVFYLHWLSGFPPLSHAPVYMNAPDHFRKSALAGNRKSMLFASGHVPKGDDFTPPPGQELKHPMPDYIAKGEREKWYWAVRAAELGDAWANAFVGSEYAHVQPGWPVEETSRMVLCYWDRAARFGYYKAGSWLSLIFENGINTDHGTHIVTEQDCKKAFFYGALRARLKTDGEYLKDKKKSEAGAAAEFHAQNYLKGIPKINFAPCMTQSQYEAALKESKIAYDEFKARQAEEKAAQQALYDKARKALPELRAELAAVGVKIREEQ
;
A
#
# COMPACT_ATOMS: atom_id res chain seq x y z
N MET A 1 9.71 -41.11 12.26
CA MET A 1 10.31 -40.26 11.20
C MET A 1 9.32 -39.70 10.18
N LYS A 2 7.99 -39.78 10.39
CA LYS A 2 6.96 -39.22 9.47
C LYS A 2 6.41 -37.84 9.88
N TYR A 3 6.85 -37.29 11.01
CA TYR A 3 6.40 -35.99 11.53
C TYR A 3 7.48 -34.90 11.49
N ALA A 4 8.74 -35.23 11.17
CA ALA A 4 9.85 -34.27 11.24
C ALA A 4 9.97 -33.34 10.02
N LEU A 5 9.48 -33.76 8.85
CA LEU A 5 9.54 -32.94 7.63
C LEU A 5 8.35 -31.99 7.44
N SER A 6 7.18 -32.25 8.06
CA SER A 6 6.08 -31.27 8.08
C SER A 6 6.24 -30.24 9.20
N LEU A 7 7.00 -30.56 10.25
CA LEU A 7 7.33 -29.62 11.33
C LEU A 7 8.38 -28.58 10.91
N PHE A 8 9.32 -28.91 10.00
CA PHE A 8 10.31 -27.92 9.52
C PHE A 8 9.72 -26.91 8.54
N SER A 9 8.69 -27.28 7.77
CA SER A 9 7.93 -26.32 6.96
C SER A 9 6.91 -25.54 7.79
N ALA A 10 6.31 -26.10 8.85
CA ALA A 10 5.42 -25.33 9.74
C ALA A 10 6.19 -24.33 10.64
N LEU A 11 7.38 -24.70 11.14
CA LEU A 11 8.16 -23.86 12.05
C LEU A 11 8.88 -22.69 11.36
N PHE A 12 9.15 -22.77 10.05
CA PHE A 12 9.73 -21.65 9.30
C PHE A 12 8.68 -20.57 8.96
N TRP A 13 7.37 -20.91 8.97
CA TRP A 13 6.27 -19.96 8.76
C TRP A 13 5.72 -19.37 10.06
N LEU A 14 5.96 -20.01 11.21
CA LEU A 14 5.60 -19.50 12.55
C LEU A 14 6.37 -18.24 12.98
N ALA A 15 7.38 -17.80 12.23
CA ALA A 15 8.14 -16.58 12.50
C ALA A 15 7.68 -15.34 11.68
N MET A 16 6.61 -15.47 10.87
CA MET A 16 6.15 -14.40 9.96
C MET A 16 4.82 -13.76 10.34
N LEU A 17 4.34 -13.93 11.57
CA LEU A 17 3.31 -13.06 12.14
C LEU A 17 3.76 -12.61 13.53
N PRO A 18 3.99 -11.31 13.74
CA PRO A 18 4.06 -10.81 15.11
C PRO A 18 2.69 -11.07 15.74
N ALA A 19 2.70 -11.62 16.96
CA ALA A 19 1.62 -11.36 17.89
C ALA A 19 1.37 -9.85 17.85
N VAL A 20 0.12 -9.42 17.64
CA VAL A 20 -0.25 -8.01 17.51
C VAL A 20 0.03 -7.30 18.84
N ALA A 21 1.29 -6.99 19.11
CA ALA A 21 1.64 -5.72 19.73
C ALA A 21 1.01 -4.68 18.81
N MET A 22 0.12 -3.83 19.32
CA MET A 22 -0.38 -2.71 18.54
C MET A 22 0.86 -2.02 17.98
N ALA A 23 0.99 -2.01 16.66
CA ALA A 23 2.09 -1.33 16.00
C ALA A 23 2.14 0.08 16.59
N THR A 24 3.32 0.53 17.01
CA THR A 24 3.48 1.92 17.38
C THR A 24 3.05 2.78 16.19
N VAL A 25 2.57 4.00 16.43
CA VAL A 25 2.13 4.88 15.33
C VAL A 25 3.23 5.06 14.29
N ALA A 26 4.50 5.02 14.70
CA ALA A 26 5.65 5.04 13.80
C ALA A 26 5.72 3.81 12.89
N GLU A 27 5.43 2.62 13.42
CA GLU A 27 5.35 1.38 12.64
C GLU A 27 4.14 1.37 11.70
N GLU A 28 3.00 1.93 12.11
CA GLU A 28 1.82 2.09 11.24
C GLU A 28 2.10 3.11 10.11
N ALA A 29 2.67 4.27 10.43
CA ALA A 29 3.04 5.28 9.43
C ALA A 29 4.09 4.75 8.46
N LYS A 30 5.11 4.04 8.96
CA LYS A 30 6.11 3.37 8.13
C LYS A 30 5.47 2.34 7.22
N PHE A 31 4.58 1.50 7.75
CA PHE A 31 3.84 0.51 6.97
C PHE A 31 3.01 1.17 5.87
N PHE A 32 2.23 2.21 6.17
CA PHE A 32 1.41 2.89 5.16
C PHE A 32 2.26 3.59 4.09
N TYR A 33 3.39 4.16 4.47
CA TYR A 33 4.31 4.79 3.54
C TYR A 33 4.97 3.75 2.61
N GLU A 34 5.58 2.70 3.19
CA GLU A 34 6.40 1.73 2.45
C GLU A 34 5.56 0.69 1.69
N GLU A 35 4.45 0.23 2.28
CA GLU A 35 3.71 -0.93 1.77
C GLU A 35 2.41 -0.52 1.05
N ALA A 36 1.79 0.61 1.42
CA ALA A 36 0.47 0.96 0.91
C ALA A 36 0.48 2.04 -0.18
N SER A 37 1.19 3.16 -0.01
CA SER A 37 0.87 4.36 -0.81
C SER A 37 1.90 5.50 -0.85
N GLY A 38 3.14 5.38 -0.36
CA GLY A 38 4.13 6.48 -0.44
C GLY A 38 4.85 6.56 -1.81
N PRO A 39 5.42 7.73 -2.18
CA PRO A 39 6.37 7.81 -3.30
C PRO A 39 7.63 7.00 -2.98
N THR A 40 8.19 6.34 -3.99
CA THR A 40 9.43 5.56 -3.83
C THR A 40 10.64 6.47 -3.63
N ASP A 41 11.73 5.93 -3.08
CA ASP A 41 12.98 6.69 -2.91
C ASP A 41 13.52 7.22 -4.25
N GLU A 42 13.23 6.54 -5.36
CA GLU A 42 13.60 6.96 -6.72
C GLU A 42 12.74 8.13 -7.24
N GLU A 43 11.55 8.34 -6.66
CA GLU A 43 10.61 9.41 -7.05
C GLU A 43 10.85 10.71 -6.26
N LEU A 44 11.64 10.64 -5.20
CA LEU A 44 11.99 11.78 -4.35
C LEU A 44 13.28 12.45 -4.83
N SER A 45 13.33 13.78 -4.77
CA SER A 45 14.58 14.52 -4.92
C SER A 45 15.54 14.25 -3.76
N SER A 46 16.82 14.55 -3.99
CA SER A 46 17.88 14.40 -2.99
C SER A 46 17.58 15.17 -1.71
N GLU A 47 16.95 16.35 -1.80
CA GLU A 47 16.64 17.23 -0.69
C GLU A 47 15.49 16.67 0.14
N VAL A 48 14.44 16.18 -0.51
CA VAL A 48 13.34 15.48 0.18
C VAL A 48 13.86 14.21 0.85
N GLY A 49 14.72 13.45 0.16
CA GLY A 49 15.39 12.27 0.72
C GLY A 49 16.32 12.60 1.90
N PHE A 50 17.06 13.71 1.82
CA PHE A 50 17.97 14.16 2.88
C PHE A 50 17.21 14.62 4.13
N ILE A 51 16.14 15.42 3.95
CA ILE A 51 15.25 15.82 5.04
C ILE A 51 14.68 14.57 5.70
N ARG A 52 14.19 13.60 4.90
CA ARG A 52 13.73 12.31 5.42
C ARG A 52 14.78 11.60 6.25
N TYR A 53 15.98 11.43 5.71
CA TYR A 53 17.07 10.72 6.37
C TYR A 53 17.46 11.38 7.69
N THR A 54 17.53 12.71 7.70
CA THR A 54 17.91 13.48 8.89
C THR A 54 16.94 13.27 10.04
N TYR A 55 15.64 13.19 9.76
CA TYR A 55 14.59 13.05 10.77
C TYR A 55 14.21 11.60 11.10
N THR A 56 14.45 10.67 10.19
CA THR A 56 14.24 9.23 10.45
C THR A 56 15.38 8.58 11.23
N THR A 57 16.52 9.27 11.39
CA THR A 57 17.70 8.77 12.11
C THR A 57 17.93 9.46 13.45
N LYS A 58 18.87 8.92 14.26
CA LYS A 58 19.30 9.48 15.56
C LYS A 58 19.88 10.91 15.48
N LEU A 59 20.07 11.47 14.28
CA LEU A 59 20.54 12.83 14.07
C LEU A 59 19.60 13.86 14.70
N SER A 60 18.30 13.60 14.71
CA SER A 60 17.28 14.41 15.40
C SER A 60 17.50 14.56 16.92
N HIS A 61 18.31 13.68 17.55
CA HIS A 61 18.47 13.59 19.02
C HIS A 61 19.90 13.79 19.51
N SER A 62 20.86 13.95 18.59
CA SER A 62 22.23 14.25 18.97
C SER A 62 22.34 15.74 19.30
N ARG A 63 23.38 16.16 20.06
CA ARG A 63 23.82 17.58 20.11
C ARG A 63 24.31 18.11 18.74
N LEU A 64 24.04 17.38 17.66
CA LEU A 64 24.38 17.62 16.26
C LEU A 64 23.11 17.66 15.39
N GLY A 65 21.92 17.89 15.98
CA GLY A 65 20.72 18.21 15.21
C GLY A 65 20.94 19.52 14.43
N LEU A 66 20.20 19.69 13.33
CA LEU A 66 20.33 20.88 12.48
C LEU A 66 20.09 22.14 13.32
N ASP A 67 21.03 23.07 13.30
CA ASP A 67 20.82 24.39 13.88
C ASP A 67 19.84 25.21 13.04
N ALA A 68 19.37 26.34 13.56
CA ALA A 68 18.38 27.19 12.88
C ALA A 68 18.86 27.65 11.49
N SER A 69 20.17 27.88 11.31
CA SER A 69 20.73 28.29 10.03
C SER A 69 20.75 27.15 9.01
N GLU A 70 21.07 25.93 9.47
CA GLU A 70 21.04 24.72 8.65
C GLU A 70 19.60 24.36 8.23
N LYS A 71 18.63 24.49 9.15
CA LYS A 71 17.19 24.31 8.83
C LYS A 71 16.71 25.31 7.78
N GLN A 72 17.01 26.58 7.96
CA GLN A 72 16.65 27.62 6.99
C GLN A 72 17.33 27.41 5.63
N TYR A 73 18.60 27.00 5.62
CA TYR A 73 19.30 26.67 4.38
C TYR A 73 18.58 25.54 3.63
N LEU A 74 18.31 24.42 4.32
CA LEU A 74 17.62 23.27 3.73
C LEU A 74 16.20 23.62 3.26
N PHE A 75 15.48 24.44 4.02
CA PHE A 75 14.15 24.90 3.60
C PHE A 75 14.20 25.74 2.33
N ASN A 76 15.20 26.61 2.20
CA ASN A 76 15.37 27.42 1.00
C ASN A 76 15.74 26.58 -0.24
N GLU A 77 16.58 25.55 -0.07
CA GLU A 77 16.88 24.59 -1.16
C GLU A 77 15.62 23.80 -1.55
N LEU A 78 14.87 23.32 -0.57
CA LEU A 78 13.59 22.64 -0.79
C LEU A 78 12.61 23.53 -1.56
N LEU A 79 12.46 24.79 -1.15
CA LEU A 79 11.57 25.75 -1.81
C LEU A 79 12.06 26.09 -3.22
N THR A 80 13.37 26.16 -3.44
CA THR A 80 13.97 26.38 -4.76
C THR A 80 13.61 25.24 -5.71
N ASN A 81 13.83 23.99 -5.29
CA ASN A 81 13.49 22.80 -6.09
C ASN A 81 11.98 22.68 -6.33
N ALA A 82 11.19 22.99 -5.31
CA ALA A 82 9.74 23.05 -5.42
C ALA A 82 9.29 24.02 -6.51
N LEU A 83 9.88 25.21 -6.56
CA LEU A 83 9.58 26.23 -7.56
C LEU A 83 10.19 25.96 -8.94
N GLN A 84 11.18 25.06 -9.04
CA GLN A 84 11.67 24.50 -10.30
C GLN A 84 10.77 23.36 -10.83
N GLY A 85 9.80 22.91 -10.04
CA GLY A 85 8.76 21.97 -10.44
C GLY A 85 8.83 20.60 -9.80
N ASP A 86 9.58 20.45 -8.71
CA ASP A 86 9.46 19.29 -7.85
C ASP A 86 8.21 19.40 -6.95
N ILE A 87 7.14 18.71 -7.35
CA ILE A 87 5.86 18.69 -6.63
C ILE A 87 5.99 17.99 -5.26
N HIS A 88 6.90 17.04 -5.10
CA HIS A 88 7.17 16.38 -3.81
C HIS A 88 7.86 17.34 -2.84
N ALA A 89 8.88 18.07 -3.33
CA ALA A 89 9.50 19.14 -2.55
C ALA A 89 8.49 20.22 -2.16
N LEU A 90 7.57 20.55 -3.06
CA LEU A 90 6.52 21.53 -2.80
C LEU A 90 5.56 21.08 -1.69
N ALA A 91 5.12 19.82 -1.72
CA ALA A 91 4.28 19.27 -0.66
C ALA A 91 5.02 19.18 0.69
N MET A 92 6.31 18.82 0.67
CA MET A 92 7.14 18.85 1.87
C MET A 92 7.26 20.27 2.44
N ALA A 93 7.48 21.27 1.58
CA ALA A 93 7.60 22.67 2.00
C ALA A 93 6.29 23.23 2.60
N ALA A 94 5.14 22.72 2.15
CA ALA A 94 3.84 23.05 2.74
C ALA A 94 3.68 22.44 4.14
N VAL A 95 4.09 21.19 4.32
CA VAL A 95 3.89 20.44 5.57
C VAL A 95 4.89 20.85 6.66
N LEU A 96 6.15 21.07 6.28
CA LEU A 96 7.27 21.26 7.21
C LEU A 96 7.06 22.35 8.28
N PRO A 97 6.53 23.56 7.95
CA PRO A 97 6.23 24.61 8.94
C PRO A 97 5.28 24.17 10.06
N HIS A 98 4.37 23.24 9.77
CA HIS A 98 3.41 22.74 10.76
C HIS A 98 4.01 21.73 11.72
N VAL A 99 5.14 21.11 11.34
CA VAL A 99 5.84 20.10 12.12
C VAL A 99 6.97 20.73 12.93
N ASP A 100 7.78 21.57 12.28
CA ASP A 100 8.92 22.28 12.87
C ASP A 100 8.94 23.72 12.31
N PRO A 101 8.31 24.68 13.01
CA PRO A 101 8.18 26.06 12.53
C PRO A 101 9.50 26.79 12.28
N GLU A 102 10.62 26.31 12.85
CA GLU A 102 11.94 26.93 12.68
C GLU A 102 12.45 26.86 11.23
N PHE A 103 11.98 25.90 10.42
CA PHE A 103 12.36 25.81 9.01
C PHE A 103 11.91 27.01 8.19
N SER A 104 10.71 27.51 8.47
CA SER A 104 10.08 28.59 7.72
C SER A 104 10.10 29.91 8.47
N GLU A 105 10.96 30.06 9.49
CA GLU A 105 11.05 31.31 10.24
C GLU A 105 11.33 32.48 9.28
N GLY A 106 10.41 33.44 9.24
CA GLY A 106 10.50 34.60 8.34
C GLY A 106 10.02 34.38 6.90
N SER A 107 9.46 33.20 6.57
CA SER A 107 8.90 32.88 5.25
C SER A 107 7.43 32.44 5.37
N ASP A 108 6.50 33.22 4.81
CA ASP A 108 5.09 32.83 4.75
C ASP A 108 4.83 31.89 3.56
N VAL A 109 4.73 30.60 3.84
CA VAL A 109 4.45 29.57 2.83
C VAL A 109 3.00 29.05 2.87
N THR A 110 2.11 29.77 3.57
CA THR A 110 0.68 29.43 3.62
C THR A 110 -0.03 29.35 2.25
N PRO A 111 0.44 30.01 1.16
CA PRO A 111 -0.16 29.82 -0.17
C PRO A 111 0.05 28.43 -0.79
N ILE A 112 1.06 27.66 -0.36
CA ILE A 112 1.47 26.43 -1.06
C ILE A 112 0.39 25.33 -0.98
N GLU A 113 -0.15 25.06 0.21
CA GLU A 113 -1.15 24.00 0.39
C GLU A 113 -2.43 24.26 -0.44
N PRO A 114 -3.08 25.43 -0.37
CA PRO A 114 -4.23 25.75 -1.21
C PRO A 114 -3.92 25.68 -2.71
N TRP A 115 -2.70 26.04 -3.11
CA TRP A 115 -2.26 25.94 -4.51
C TRP A 115 -2.14 24.48 -4.96
N LEU A 116 -1.54 23.61 -4.14
CA LEU A 116 -1.43 22.17 -4.40
C LEU A 116 -2.81 21.54 -4.58
N ILE A 117 -3.75 21.80 -3.67
CA ILE A 117 -5.12 21.26 -3.74
C ILE A 117 -5.85 21.78 -4.99
N ARG A 118 -5.70 23.07 -5.31
CA ARG A 118 -6.34 23.68 -6.49
C ARG A 118 -5.85 23.09 -7.81
N HIS A 119 -4.55 22.80 -7.93
CA HIS A 119 -3.96 22.38 -9.21
C HIS A 119 -3.84 20.86 -9.38
N LEU A 120 -3.72 20.10 -8.29
CA LEU A 120 -3.75 18.64 -8.30
C LEU A 120 -5.16 18.07 -8.11
N GLY A 121 -6.08 18.86 -7.55
CA GLY A 121 -7.43 18.46 -7.17
C GLY A 121 -7.49 17.85 -5.76
N GLU A 122 -8.71 17.77 -5.22
CA GLU A 122 -9.00 17.28 -3.86
C GLU A 122 -8.43 15.89 -3.60
N ALA A 123 -8.50 14.97 -4.57
CA ALA A 123 -8.02 13.60 -4.43
C ALA A 123 -6.49 13.51 -4.35
N GLU A 124 -5.77 14.13 -5.27
CA GLU A 124 -4.30 14.00 -5.32
C GLU A 124 -3.61 14.96 -4.37
N GLY A 125 -4.07 16.21 -4.28
CA GLY A 125 -3.49 17.24 -3.42
C GLY A 125 -3.58 16.86 -1.94
N HIS A 126 -4.75 16.41 -1.47
CA HIS A 126 -4.87 15.97 -0.08
C HIS A 126 -4.13 14.64 0.18
N TRP A 127 -4.11 13.68 -0.76
CA TRP A 127 -3.30 12.47 -0.58
C TRP A 127 -1.83 12.80 -0.39
N LEU A 128 -1.28 13.67 -1.26
CA LEU A 128 0.13 14.05 -1.24
C LEU A 128 0.50 14.72 0.09
N LEU A 129 -0.29 15.69 0.54
CA LEU A 129 -0.11 16.35 1.84
C LEU A 129 -0.20 15.35 3.00
N GLY A 130 -1.18 14.45 2.98
CA GLY A 130 -1.34 13.40 4.00
C GLY A 130 -0.13 12.47 4.09
N VAL A 131 0.40 12.03 2.94
CA VAL A 131 1.62 11.21 2.87
C VAL A 131 2.83 11.95 3.43
N PHE A 132 2.97 13.24 3.12
CA PHE A 132 4.07 14.04 3.67
C PHE A 132 3.89 14.38 5.15
N TYR A 133 2.67 14.44 5.69
CA TYR A 133 2.49 14.44 7.14
C TYR A 133 2.91 13.10 7.78
N LEU A 134 2.60 11.95 7.17
CA LEU A 134 3.04 10.63 7.66
C LEU A 134 4.56 10.46 7.65
N HIS A 135 5.24 11.10 6.71
CA HIS A 135 6.69 11.11 6.61
C HIS A 135 7.36 11.45 7.96
N TRP A 136 6.80 12.42 8.68
CA TRP A 136 7.28 12.88 9.99
C TRP A 136 6.91 11.94 11.14
N LEU A 137 5.86 11.13 11.00
CA LEU A 137 5.47 10.10 11.98
C LEU A 137 6.36 8.85 11.92
N SER A 138 7.02 8.60 10.78
CA SER A 138 7.90 7.43 10.59
C SER A 138 9.28 7.56 11.25
N GLY A 139 9.60 8.71 11.86
CA GLY A 139 10.88 8.96 12.52
C GLY A 139 11.03 8.27 13.89
N PHE A 140 12.28 8.14 14.36
CA PHE A 140 12.57 7.57 15.68
C PHE A 140 13.32 8.56 16.58
N PRO A 141 12.76 8.90 17.76
CA PRO A 141 11.40 8.63 18.23
C PRO A 141 10.34 9.38 17.40
N PRO A 142 9.09 8.89 17.35
CA PRO A 142 8.00 9.61 16.73
C PRO A 142 7.84 10.96 17.44
N LEU A 143 7.89 12.06 16.69
CA LEU A 143 7.52 13.36 17.23
C LEU A 143 6.04 13.31 17.57
N SER A 144 5.71 13.19 18.85
CA SER A 144 4.33 13.19 19.36
C SER A 144 3.74 14.61 19.35
N HIS A 145 3.85 15.30 18.22
CA HIS A 145 3.27 16.62 18.02
C HIS A 145 1.83 16.47 17.52
N ALA A 146 0.88 17.03 18.27
CA ALA A 146 -0.55 16.98 18.00
C ALA A 146 -0.98 17.36 16.57
N PRO A 147 -0.32 18.29 15.84
CA PRO A 147 -0.72 18.64 14.48
C PRO A 147 -0.57 17.50 13.47
N VAL A 148 0.46 16.66 13.58
CA VAL A 148 0.74 15.61 12.57
C VAL A 148 -0.26 14.46 12.69
N TYR A 149 -0.67 14.14 13.92
CA TYR A 149 -1.70 13.13 14.22
C TYR A 149 -3.10 13.53 13.78
N MET A 150 -3.38 14.83 13.69
CA MET A 150 -4.68 15.34 13.26
C MET A 150 -4.71 15.61 11.76
N ASN A 151 -3.64 16.22 11.23
CA ASN A 151 -3.62 16.67 9.85
C ASN A 151 -3.51 15.50 8.86
N ALA A 152 -2.67 14.48 9.12
CA ALA A 152 -2.56 13.36 8.17
C ALA A 152 -3.93 12.67 7.98
N PRO A 153 -4.64 12.22 9.04
CA PRO A 153 -5.98 11.64 8.89
C PRO A 153 -6.99 12.57 8.22
N ASP A 154 -6.97 13.87 8.51
CA ASP A 154 -7.88 14.84 7.89
C ASP A 154 -7.65 14.96 6.37
N HIS A 155 -6.39 15.04 5.95
CA HIS A 155 -6.00 15.05 4.53
C HIS A 155 -6.39 13.72 3.86
N PHE A 156 -6.08 12.58 4.46
CA PHE A 156 -6.50 11.29 3.90
C PHE A 156 -8.02 11.14 3.82
N ARG A 157 -8.77 11.67 4.78
CA ARG A 157 -10.25 11.66 4.75
C ARG A 157 -10.78 12.50 3.58
N LYS A 158 -10.30 13.73 3.41
CA LYS A 158 -10.70 14.60 2.28
C LYS A 158 -10.37 13.96 0.93
N SER A 159 -9.17 13.40 0.83
CA SER A 159 -8.71 12.66 -0.35
C SER A 159 -9.57 11.42 -0.65
N ALA A 160 -9.91 10.63 0.38
CA ALA A 160 -10.78 9.46 0.25
C ALA A 160 -12.19 9.84 -0.22
N LEU A 161 -12.77 10.91 0.34
CA LEU A 161 -14.06 11.45 -0.09
C LEU A 161 -14.04 11.92 -1.55
N ALA A 162 -12.91 12.44 -2.01
CA ALA A 162 -12.67 12.81 -3.40
C ALA A 162 -12.37 11.61 -4.34
N GLY A 163 -12.36 10.38 -3.83
CA GLY A 163 -12.25 9.16 -4.62
C GLY A 163 -10.84 8.57 -4.71
N ASN A 164 -9.87 9.06 -3.94
CA ASN A 164 -8.52 8.48 -3.95
C ASN A 164 -8.46 7.16 -3.18
N ARG A 165 -8.32 6.05 -3.91
CA ARG A 165 -8.27 4.70 -3.31
C ARG A 165 -7.10 4.50 -2.34
N LYS A 166 -5.95 5.16 -2.58
CA LYS A 166 -4.75 5.08 -1.72
C LYS A 166 -5.07 5.63 -0.32
N SER A 167 -5.83 6.72 -0.28
CA SER A 167 -6.24 7.36 0.97
C SER A 167 -7.35 6.63 1.71
N MET A 168 -8.22 5.90 0.99
CA MET A 168 -9.30 5.13 1.62
C MET A 168 -8.77 4.04 2.57
N LEU A 169 -7.69 3.34 2.19
CA LEU A 169 -7.09 2.34 3.07
C LEU A 169 -6.51 2.98 4.34
N PHE A 170 -5.84 4.13 4.22
CA PHE A 170 -5.34 4.86 5.39
C PHE A 170 -6.47 5.37 6.29
N ALA A 171 -7.50 5.98 5.68
CA ALA A 171 -8.67 6.50 6.37
C ALA A 171 -9.34 5.40 7.20
N SER A 172 -9.38 4.16 6.70
CA SER A 172 -9.93 3.01 7.42
C SER A 172 -9.25 2.73 8.77
N GLY A 173 -7.94 3.01 8.91
CA GLY A 173 -7.19 2.79 10.15
C GLY A 173 -7.37 3.89 11.21
N HIS A 174 -7.84 5.07 10.80
CA HIS A 174 -7.84 6.29 11.62
C HIS A 174 -9.25 6.90 11.78
N VAL A 175 -10.30 6.12 11.52
CA VAL A 175 -11.67 6.58 11.70
C VAL A 175 -11.97 6.79 13.19
N PRO A 176 -12.55 7.94 13.60
CA PRO A 176 -13.12 8.08 14.92
C PRO A 176 -14.13 6.96 15.21
N LYS A 177 -13.99 6.26 16.34
CA LYS A 177 -15.00 5.29 16.77
C LYS A 177 -16.31 6.05 17.03
N GLY A 178 -17.31 5.83 16.18
CA GLY A 178 -18.60 6.51 16.23
C GLY A 178 -19.72 5.63 15.70
N ASP A 179 -20.96 5.98 16.03
CA ASP A 179 -22.14 5.25 15.58
C ASP A 179 -22.53 5.57 14.13
N ASP A 180 -23.01 4.53 13.45
CA ASP A 180 -23.70 4.48 12.14
C ASP A 180 -23.16 5.46 11.07
N PHE A 181 -22.00 5.10 10.50
CA PHE A 181 -21.52 5.67 9.24
C PHE A 181 -22.51 5.43 8.11
N THR A 182 -22.86 6.50 7.41
CA THR A 182 -23.67 6.45 6.19
C THR A 182 -22.78 6.76 4.98
N PRO A 183 -22.69 5.86 3.98
CA PRO A 183 -21.98 6.12 2.74
C PRO A 183 -22.44 7.42 2.07
N PRO A 184 -21.54 8.20 1.46
CA PRO A 184 -21.92 9.31 0.60
C PRO A 184 -22.89 8.84 -0.52
N PRO A 185 -23.92 9.62 -0.87
CA PRO A 185 -24.85 9.26 -1.94
C PRO A 185 -24.13 8.98 -3.26
N GLY A 186 -24.49 7.89 -3.94
CA GLY A 186 -23.87 7.48 -5.20
C GLY A 186 -22.50 6.79 -5.04
N GLN A 187 -22.06 6.53 -3.81
CA GLN A 187 -20.86 5.75 -3.50
C GLN A 187 -21.19 4.44 -2.76
N GLU A 188 -22.37 3.87 -3.00
CA GLU A 188 -22.79 2.62 -2.38
C GLU A 188 -21.87 1.46 -2.79
N LEU A 189 -21.60 0.56 -1.84
CA LEU A 189 -20.77 -0.62 -2.06
C LEU A 189 -21.52 -1.63 -2.94
N LYS A 190 -20.80 -2.28 -3.86
CA LYS A 190 -21.31 -3.42 -4.65
C LYS A 190 -21.47 -4.66 -3.78
N HIS A 191 -20.54 -4.87 -2.86
CA HIS A 191 -20.63 -5.93 -1.86
C HIS A 191 -21.10 -5.33 -0.53
N PRO A 192 -22.34 -5.62 -0.09
CA PRO A 192 -22.90 -5.00 1.10
C PRO A 192 -22.09 -5.37 2.34
N MET A 193 -22.12 -4.47 3.31
CA MET A 193 -21.46 -4.66 4.59
C MET A 193 -22.06 -5.85 5.35
N PRO A 194 -21.22 -6.79 5.84
CA PRO A 194 -21.69 -7.85 6.72
C PRO A 194 -22.30 -7.32 8.02
N ASP A 195 -23.40 -7.92 8.46
CA ASP A 195 -24.10 -7.51 9.68
C ASP A 195 -23.28 -7.71 10.97
N TYR A 196 -22.23 -8.54 10.95
CA TYR A 196 -21.34 -8.75 12.09
C TYR A 196 -20.33 -7.62 12.29
N ILE A 197 -20.13 -6.75 11.29
CA ILE A 197 -19.23 -5.61 11.45
C ILE A 197 -19.86 -4.71 12.52
N ALA A 198 -19.17 -4.62 13.66
CA ALA A 198 -19.59 -3.81 14.79
C ALA A 198 -19.87 -2.38 14.33
N LYS A 199 -20.88 -1.71 14.91
CA LYS A 199 -21.29 -0.35 14.49
C LYS A 199 -20.12 0.63 14.38
N GLY A 200 -19.18 0.58 15.32
CA GLY A 200 -17.98 1.42 15.33
C GLY A 200 -16.91 1.08 14.27
N GLU A 201 -17.02 -0.06 13.59
CA GLU A 201 -16.09 -0.52 12.55
C GLU A 201 -16.67 -0.37 11.13
N ARG A 202 -17.91 0.12 11.00
CA ARG A 202 -18.62 0.22 9.72
C ARG A 202 -17.94 1.16 8.73
N GLU A 203 -17.45 2.30 9.18
CA GLU A 203 -16.75 3.22 8.29
C GLU A 203 -15.41 2.65 7.81
N LYS A 204 -14.66 1.98 8.70
CA LYS A 204 -13.43 1.27 8.35
C LYS A 204 -13.72 0.22 7.27
N TRP A 205 -14.76 -0.59 7.48
CA TRP A 205 -15.19 -1.57 6.49
C TRP A 205 -15.55 -0.91 5.16
N TYR A 206 -16.33 0.17 5.20
CA TYR A 206 -16.73 0.89 4.00
C TYR A 206 -15.53 1.35 3.18
N TRP A 207 -14.57 2.04 3.83
CA TRP A 207 -13.39 2.54 3.13
C TRP A 207 -12.52 1.42 2.58
N ALA A 208 -12.36 0.32 3.32
CA ALA A 208 -11.62 -0.85 2.86
C ALA A 208 -12.28 -1.52 1.63
N VAL A 209 -13.59 -1.77 1.67
CA VAL A 209 -14.30 -2.34 0.52
C VAL A 209 -14.27 -1.39 -0.67
N ARG A 210 -14.42 -0.08 -0.44
CA ARG A 210 -14.38 0.90 -1.53
C ARG A 210 -13.01 0.95 -2.20
N ALA A 211 -11.93 0.96 -1.42
CA ALA A 211 -10.57 0.85 -1.94
C ALA A 211 -10.38 -0.45 -2.74
N ALA A 212 -10.89 -1.58 -2.22
CA ALA A 212 -10.83 -2.87 -2.89
C ALA A 212 -11.60 -2.87 -4.22
N GLU A 213 -12.78 -2.27 -4.28
CA GLU A 213 -13.57 -2.08 -5.50
C GLU A 213 -12.83 -1.26 -6.55
N LEU A 214 -12.11 -0.21 -6.13
CA LEU A 214 -11.25 0.63 -6.97
C LEU A 214 -9.89 -0.02 -7.32
N GLY A 215 -9.68 -1.25 -6.87
CA GLY A 215 -8.55 -2.07 -7.29
C GLY A 215 -7.29 -1.96 -6.43
N ASP A 216 -7.42 -1.47 -5.21
CA ASP A 216 -6.32 -1.50 -4.25
C ASP A 216 -6.02 -2.95 -3.81
N ALA A 217 -4.80 -3.42 -4.04
CA ALA A 217 -4.41 -4.81 -3.81
C ALA A 217 -4.44 -5.19 -2.32
N TRP A 218 -4.02 -4.27 -1.45
CA TRP A 218 -3.99 -4.46 -0.01
C TRP A 218 -5.38 -4.43 0.60
N ALA A 219 -6.24 -3.52 0.17
CA ALA A 219 -7.63 -3.49 0.58
C ALA A 219 -8.35 -4.78 0.17
N ASN A 220 -8.09 -5.30 -1.03
CA ASN A 220 -8.61 -6.61 -1.43
C ASN A 220 -8.08 -7.73 -0.52
N ALA A 221 -6.80 -7.72 -0.15
CA ALA A 221 -6.26 -8.71 0.79
C ALA A 221 -6.90 -8.61 2.18
N PHE A 222 -7.02 -7.39 2.71
CA PHE A 222 -7.62 -7.09 4.01
C PHE A 222 -9.08 -7.55 4.06
N VAL A 223 -9.91 -7.12 3.10
CA VAL A 223 -11.33 -7.49 3.05
C VAL A 223 -11.48 -9.01 2.91
N GLY A 224 -10.66 -9.66 2.08
CA GLY A 224 -10.66 -11.12 1.97
C GLY A 224 -10.30 -11.82 3.28
N SER A 225 -9.37 -11.28 4.06
CA SER A 225 -9.00 -11.83 5.38
C SER A 225 -10.12 -11.68 6.41
N GLU A 226 -10.83 -10.55 6.41
CA GLU A 226 -11.99 -10.34 7.28
C GLU A 226 -13.11 -11.34 6.99
N TYR A 227 -13.33 -11.67 5.71
CA TYR A 227 -14.23 -12.77 5.33
C TYR A 227 -13.66 -14.14 5.72
N ALA A 228 -12.34 -14.34 5.69
CA ALA A 228 -11.74 -15.66 5.91
C ALA A 228 -11.94 -16.20 7.33
N HIS A 229 -12.13 -15.33 8.33
CA HIS A 229 -12.33 -15.74 9.71
C HIS A 229 -13.72 -16.36 9.95
N VAL A 230 -13.74 -17.53 10.62
CA VAL A 230 -14.98 -18.25 10.92
C VAL A 230 -15.88 -17.43 11.85
N GLN A 231 -17.05 -17.03 11.34
CA GLN A 231 -18.10 -16.40 12.12
C GLN A 231 -19.25 -17.38 12.38
N PRO A 232 -19.77 -17.47 13.61
CA PRO A 232 -20.94 -18.30 13.91
C PRO A 232 -22.15 -17.94 13.04
N GLY A 233 -22.80 -18.94 12.44
CA GLY A 233 -24.04 -18.76 11.68
C GLY A 233 -23.86 -18.40 10.20
N TRP A 234 -22.64 -18.41 9.67
CA TRP A 234 -22.34 -18.08 8.28
C TRP A 234 -22.24 -19.32 7.38
N PRO A 235 -22.87 -19.33 6.18
CA PRO A 235 -22.67 -20.40 5.21
C PRO A 235 -21.21 -20.40 4.73
N VAL A 236 -20.51 -21.52 4.94
CA VAL A 236 -19.09 -21.68 4.61
C VAL A 236 -18.84 -21.41 3.13
N GLU A 237 -19.78 -21.79 2.27
CA GLU A 237 -19.70 -21.64 0.82
C GLU A 237 -19.68 -20.17 0.40
N GLU A 238 -20.55 -19.34 0.98
CA GLU A 238 -20.64 -17.91 0.65
C GLU A 238 -19.41 -17.16 1.15
N THR A 239 -18.97 -17.47 2.38
CA THR A 239 -17.72 -16.95 2.94
C THR A 239 -16.54 -17.29 2.04
N SER A 240 -16.42 -18.56 1.64
CA SER A 240 -15.34 -19.03 0.77
C SER A 240 -15.35 -18.31 -0.57
N ARG A 241 -16.53 -18.11 -1.18
CA ARG A 241 -16.69 -17.36 -2.43
C ARG A 241 -16.16 -15.93 -2.31
N MET A 242 -16.47 -15.24 -1.21
CA MET A 242 -16.01 -13.87 -0.98
C MET A 242 -14.51 -13.79 -0.77
N VAL A 243 -13.93 -14.68 0.04
CA VAL A 243 -12.47 -14.76 0.25
C VAL A 243 -11.75 -14.97 -1.08
N LEU A 244 -12.18 -15.97 -1.86
CA LEU A 244 -11.56 -16.29 -3.15
C LEU A 244 -11.68 -15.13 -4.14
N CYS A 245 -12.82 -14.42 -4.15
CA CYS A 245 -13.03 -13.25 -5.00
C CYS A 245 -12.05 -12.12 -4.66
N TYR A 246 -11.95 -11.74 -3.39
CA TYR A 246 -11.09 -10.65 -2.96
C TYR A 246 -9.61 -11.01 -3.08
N TRP A 247 -9.20 -12.22 -2.68
CA TRP A 247 -7.81 -12.62 -2.78
C TRP A 247 -7.34 -12.82 -4.22
N ASP A 248 -8.20 -13.29 -5.15
CA ASP A 248 -7.85 -13.34 -6.59
C ASP A 248 -7.51 -11.93 -7.10
N ARG A 249 -8.36 -10.96 -6.79
CA ARG A 249 -8.12 -9.55 -7.14
C ARG A 249 -6.84 -9.02 -6.49
N ALA A 250 -6.62 -9.29 -5.21
CA ALA A 250 -5.39 -8.91 -4.51
C ALA A 250 -4.14 -9.45 -5.22
N ALA A 251 -4.13 -10.75 -5.54
CA ALA A 251 -3.01 -11.39 -6.23
C ALA A 251 -2.77 -10.80 -7.63
N ARG A 252 -3.85 -10.59 -8.40
CA ARG A 252 -3.79 -9.98 -9.74
C ARG A 252 -3.43 -8.50 -9.70
N PHE A 253 -3.64 -7.82 -8.57
CA PHE A 253 -3.27 -6.41 -8.37
C PHE A 253 -1.89 -6.25 -7.71
N GLY A 254 -1.13 -7.33 -7.56
CA GLY A 254 0.27 -7.29 -7.15
C GLY A 254 0.57 -7.77 -5.73
N TYR A 255 -0.46 -8.16 -4.96
CA TYR A 255 -0.25 -8.66 -3.60
C TYR A 255 0.19 -10.13 -3.61
N TYR A 256 1.51 -10.34 -3.66
CA TYR A 256 2.09 -11.69 -3.83
C TYR A 256 1.77 -12.68 -2.70
N LYS A 257 1.43 -12.20 -1.49
CA LYS A 257 1.04 -13.06 -0.36
C LYS A 257 -0.31 -13.73 -0.63
N ALA A 258 -1.29 -13.04 -1.21
CA ALA A 258 -2.56 -13.65 -1.64
C ALA A 258 -2.33 -14.77 -2.67
N GLY A 259 -1.37 -14.62 -3.59
CA GLY A 259 -0.97 -15.70 -4.49
C GLY A 259 -0.45 -16.95 -3.76
N SER A 260 0.20 -16.78 -2.60
CA SER A 260 0.63 -17.90 -1.76
C SER A 260 -0.58 -18.60 -1.11
N TRP A 261 -1.51 -17.83 -0.55
CA TRP A 261 -2.70 -18.37 0.11
C TRP A 261 -3.61 -19.10 -0.88
N LEU A 262 -3.86 -18.51 -2.05
CA LEU A 262 -4.68 -19.13 -3.10
C LEU A 262 -4.02 -20.38 -3.68
N SER A 263 -2.69 -20.40 -3.84
CA SER A 263 -1.97 -21.61 -4.25
C SER A 263 -2.26 -22.77 -3.31
N LEU A 264 -2.22 -22.54 -1.99
CA LEU A 264 -2.48 -23.58 -0.98
C LEU A 264 -3.97 -23.99 -0.95
N ILE A 265 -4.88 -23.02 -1.03
CA ILE A 265 -6.32 -23.30 -1.01
C ILE A 265 -6.72 -24.16 -2.21
N PHE A 266 -6.29 -23.80 -3.42
CA PHE A 266 -6.62 -24.58 -4.61
C PHE A 266 -5.85 -25.91 -4.69
N GLU A 267 -4.68 -26.04 -4.04
CA GLU A 267 -3.99 -27.34 -3.92
C GLU A 267 -4.78 -28.32 -3.06
N ASN A 268 -5.44 -27.86 -2.00
CA ASN A 268 -6.09 -28.75 -1.03
C ASN A 268 -7.61 -28.82 -1.18
N GLY A 269 -8.26 -27.81 -1.78
CA GLY A 269 -9.71 -27.65 -1.79
C GLY A 269 -10.29 -27.18 -0.44
N ILE A 270 -9.51 -27.24 0.64
CA ILE A 270 -9.92 -26.75 1.95
C ILE A 270 -8.75 -26.07 2.66
N ASN A 271 -9.04 -25.01 3.40
CA ASN A 271 -8.11 -24.37 4.31
C ASN A 271 -8.80 -24.10 5.65
N THR A 272 -8.24 -24.66 6.72
CA THR A 272 -8.72 -24.51 8.10
C THR A 272 -7.67 -23.88 9.03
N ASP A 273 -6.58 -23.35 8.46
CA ASP A 273 -5.46 -22.82 9.25
C ASP A 273 -5.84 -21.47 9.88
N HIS A 274 -5.29 -21.20 11.06
CA HIS A 274 -5.39 -19.89 11.73
C HIS A 274 -6.82 -19.34 11.91
N GLY A 275 -7.80 -20.24 12.15
CA GLY A 275 -9.20 -19.82 12.35
C GLY A 275 -9.89 -19.38 11.06
N THR A 276 -9.32 -19.74 9.90
CA THR A 276 -10.03 -19.65 8.61
C THR A 276 -10.83 -20.92 8.36
N HIS A 277 -11.89 -20.84 7.54
CA HIS A 277 -12.56 -22.02 7.00
C HIS A 277 -13.03 -21.72 5.58
N ILE A 278 -12.18 -22.09 4.63
CA ILE A 278 -12.42 -21.86 3.20
C ILE A 278 -12.54 -23.22 2.53
N VAL A 279 -13.62 -23.43 1.77
CA VAL A 279 -13.91 -24.64 1.02
C VAL A 279 -14.09 -24.27 -0.45
N THR A 280 -13.42 -25.02 -1.33
CA THR A 280 -13.49 -24.90 -2.79
C THR A 280 -13.20 -26.24 -3.44
N GLU A 281 -13.47 -26.37 -4.73
CA GLU A 281 -12.94 -27.49 -5.51
C GLU A 281 -11.41 -27.41 -5.60
N GLN A 282 -10.75 -28.56 -5.43
CA GLN A 282 -9.31 -28.70 -5.69
C GLN A 282 -9.04 -28.43 -7.17
N ASP A 283 -8.09 -27.53 -7.46
CA ASP A 283 -7.76 -27.11 -8.82
C ASP A 283 -6.24 -26.86 -8.92
N CYS A 284 -5.50 -27.90 -9.30
CA CYS A 284 -4.04 -27.83 -9.42
C CYS A 284 -3.56 -26.85 -10.50
N LYS A 285 -4.38 -26.58 -11.53
CA LYS A 285 -4.05 -25.55 -12.54
C LYS A 285 -4.08 -24.17 -11.88
N LYS A 286 -5.14 -23.84 -11.13
CA LYS A 286 -5.22 -22.57 -10.39
C LYS A 286 -4.15 -22.48 -9.31
N ALA A 287 -3.91 -23.55 -8.57
CA ALA A 287 -2.86 -23.60 -7.56
C ALA A 287 -1.51 -23.20 -8.18
N PHE A 288 -1.15 -23.84 -9.30
CA PHE A 288 0.07 -23.51 -10.03
C PHE A 288 0.05 -22.10 -10.64
N PHE A 289 -1.07 -21.63 -11.19
CA PHE A 289 -1.20 -20.26 -11.71
C PHE A 289 -0.81 -19.22 -10.65
N TYR A 290 -1.33 -19.32 -9.43
CA TYR A 290 -1.01 -18.38 -8.36
C TYR A 290 0.43 -18.53 -7.86
N GLY A 291 0.96 -19.76 -7.79
CA GLY A 291 2.38 -20.00 -7.51
C GLY A 291 3.31 -19.34 -8.53
N ALA A 292 2.97 -19.45 -9.82
CA ALA A 292 3.72 -18.83 -10.92
C ALA A 292 3.57 -17.30 -10.92
N LEU A 293 2.37 -16.76 -10.69
CA LEU A 293 2.14 -15.32 -10.57
C LEU A 293 2.95 -14.71 -9.43
N ARG A 294 2.97 -15.36 -8.25
CA ARG A 294 3.83 -14.96 -7.12
C ARG A 294 5.30 -14.92 -7.51
N ALA A 295 5.78 -15.92 -8.25
CA ALA A 295 7.17 -15.95 -8.69
C ALA A 295 7.48 -14.73 -9.58
N ARG A 296 6.61 -14.44 -10.56
CA ARG A 296 6.74 -13.28 -11.45
C ARG A 296 6.75 -11.95 -10.70
N LEU A 297 5.86 -11.78 -9.73
CA LEU A 297 5.83 -10.56 -8.90
C LEU A 297 7.14 -10.33 -8.13
N LYS A 298 7.89 -11.40 -7.82
CA LYS A 298 9.18 -11.32 -7.11
C LYS A 298 10.40 -11.21 -8.03
N THR A 299 10.25 -11.46 -9.33
CA THR A 299 11.35 -11.45 -10.30
C THR A 299 10.99 -10.63 -11.53
N ASP A 300 10.31 -9.52 -11.30
CA ASP A 300 9.92 -8.52 -12.31
C ASP A 300 9.40 -9.13 -13.62
N GLY A 301 8.46 -10.07 -13.49
CA GLY A 301 7.76 -10.68 -14.62
C GLY A 301 8.37 -11.98 -15.13
N GLU A 302 9.60 -12.32 -14.74
CA GLU A 302 10.23 -13.58 -15.15
C GLU A 302 9.69 -14.78 -14.37
N TYR A 303 9.72 -15.98 -14.96
CA TYR A 303 9.45 -17.22 -14.25
C TYR A 303 10.71 -18.09 -14.26
N LEU A 304 11.45 -18.01 -13.15
CA LEU A 304 12.77 -18.61 -13.03
C LEU A 304 12.71 -19.90 -12.18
N LYS A 305 12.96 -21.04 -12.82
CA LYS A 305 12.90 -22.37 -12.18
C LYS A 305 14.11 -22.69 -11.30
N ASP A 306 15.22 -22.00 -11.53
CA ASP A 306 16.46 -22.22 -10.77
C ASP A 306 16.36 -21.57 -9.39
N LYS A 307 16.50 -22.37 -8.32
CA LYS A 307 16.44 -21.89 -6.93
C LYS A 307 17.47 -20.80 -6.65
N LYS A 308 18.62 -20.82 -7.33
CA LYS A 308 19.66 -19.77 -7.18
C LYS A 308 19.21 -18.42 -7.74
N LYS A 309 18.29 -18.43 -8.70
CA LYS A 309 17.74 -17.23 -9.34
C LYS A 309 16.40 -16.79 -8.75
N SER A 310 15.57 -17.76 -8.34
CA SER A 310 14.29 -17.52 -7.69
C SER A 310 13.87 -18.70 -6.84
N GLU A 311 13.87 -18.52 -5.52
CA GLU A 311 13.31 -19.52 -4.61
C GLU A 311 11.81 -19.71 -4.85
N ALA A 312 11.09 -18.62 -5.15
CA ALA A 312 9.66 -18.67 -5.43
C ALA A 312 9.34 -19.44 -6.71
N GLY A 313 10.09 -19.21 -7.78
CA GLY A 313 9.90 -19.92 -9.05
C GLY A 313 10.33 -21.38 -8.97
N ALA A 314 11.41 -21.69 -8.26
CA ALA A 314 11.79 -23.08 -8.00
C ALA A 314 10.76 -23.85 -7.16
N ALA A 315 10.17 -23.20 -6.15
CA ALA A 315 9.07 -23.80 -5.37
C ALA A 315 7.83 -24.03 -6.25
N ALA A 316 7.40 -23.04 -7.02
CA ALA A 316 6.27 -23.19 -7.93
C ALA A 316 6.50 -24.33 -8.94
N GLU A 317 7.72 -24.44 -9.50
CA GLU A 317 8.07 -25.52 -10.41
C GLU A 317 8.06 -26.88 -9.72
N PHE A 318 8.57 -26.98 -8.50
CA PHE A 318 8.52 -28.22 -7.72
C PHE A 318 7.08 -28.72 -7.53
N HIS A 319 6.16 -27.84 -7.12
CA HIS A 319 4.74 -28.18 -6.99
C HIS A 319 4.12 -28.55 -8.35
N ALA A 320 4.43 -27.81 -9.42
CA ALA A 320 3.95 -28.11 -10.77
C ALA A 320 4.33 -29.53 -11.22
N GLN A 321 5.59 -29.94 -10.98
CA GLN A 321 6.05 -31.28 -11.32
C GLN A 321 5.29 -32.37 -10.53
N ASN A 322 4.95 -32.09 -9.27
CA ASN A 322 4.12 -32.99 -8.47
C ASN A 322 2.68 -33.09 -9.00
N TYR A 323 2.10 -31.99 -9.47
CA TYR A 323 0.77 -32.00 -10.09
C TYR A 323 0.74 -32.74 -11.43
N LEU A 324 1.84 -32.69 -12.20
CA LEU A 324 1.97 -33.38 -13.49
C LEU A 324 2.23 -34.88 -13.35
N LYS A 325 3.01 -35.29 -12.35
CA LYS A 325 3.50 -36.69 -12.19
C LYS A 325 2.82 -37.44 -11.06
N GLY A 326 2.13 -36.73 -10.18
CA GLY A 326 1.68 -37.26 -8.90
C GLY A 326 2.84 -37.48 -7.92
N ILE A 327 2.49 -37.78 -6.67
CA ILE A 327 3.44 -38.23 -5.63
C ILE A 327 2.92 -39.57 -5.09
N PRO A 328 3.38 -40.71 -5.64
CA PRO A 328 2.88 -42.03 -5.24
C PRO A 328 3.03 -42.32 -3.74
N LYS A 329 4.09 -41.80 -3.10
CA LYS A 329 4.38 -42.03 -1.67
C LYS A 329 3.29 -41.50 -0.72
N ILE A 330 2.47 -40.55 -1.17
CA ILE A 330 1.38 -39.97 -0.38
C ILE A 330 0.02 -40.12 -1.10
N ASN A 331 -0.07 -41.04 -2.07
CA ASN A 331 -1.28 -41.26 -2.89
C ASN A 331 -1.82 -39.98 -3.57
N PHE A 332 -0.95 -39.03 -3.87
CA PHE A 332 -1.34 -37.83 -4.61
C PHE A 332 -1.30 -38.16 -6.11
N ALA A 333 -2.47 -38.25 -6.73
CA ALA A 333 -2.59 -38.52 -8.16
C ALA A 333 -2.20 -37.28 -9.00
N PRO A 334 -1.72 -37.46 -10.24
CA PRO A 334 -1.61 -36.35 -11.18
C PRO A 334 -2.97 -35.64 -11.32
N CYS A 335 -2.96 -34.32 -11.23
CA CYS A 335 -4.15 -33.47 -11.26
C CYS A 335 -4.02 -32.31 -12.26
N MET A 336 -2.92 -32.27 -13.01
CA MET A 336 -2.67 -31.28 -14.07
C MET A 336 -2.03 -31.95 -15.27
N THR A 337 -2.44 -31.55 -16.47
CA THR A 337 -1.82 -31.96 -17.74
C THR A 337 -0.73 -30.98 -18.17
N GLN A 338 0.15 -31.40 -19.07
CA GLN A 338 1.17 -30.51 -19.66
C GLN A 338 0.55 -29.28 -20.34
N SER A 339 -0.60 -29.45 -21.02
CA SER A 339 -1.33 -28.33 -21.63
C SER A 339 -1.85 -27.32 -20.60
N GLN A 340 -2.34 -27.80 -19.44
CA GLN A 340 -2.80 -26.94 -18.35
C GLN A 340 -1.64 -26.21 -17.67
N TYR A 341 -0.48 -26.86 -17.53
CA TYR A 341 0.75 -26.23 -17.05
C TYR A 341 1.16 -25.05 -17.95
N GLU A 342 1.22 -25.27 -19.26
CA GLU A 342 1.57 -24.23 -20.23
C GLU A 342 0.54 -23.09 -20.25
N ALA A 343 -0.75 -23.44 -20.17
CA ALA A 343 -1.82 -22.45 -20.06
C ALA A 343 -1.69 -21.60 -18.79
N ALA A 344 -1.46 -22.20 -17.62
CA ALA A 344 -1.28 -21.48 -16.36
C ALA A 344 -0.02 -20.58 -16.37
N LEU A 345 1.08 -21.04 -16.99
CA LEU A 345 2.27 -20.20 -17.19
C LEU A 345 2.00 -18.99 -18.07
N LYS A 346 1.22 -19.16 -19.14
CA LYS A 346 0.81 -18.08 -20.03
C LYS A 346 -0.14 -17.12 -19.32
N GLU A 347 -1.16 -17.63 -18.65
CA GLU A 347 -2.14 -16.85 -17.89
C GLU A 347 -1.47 -16.03 -16.78
N SER A 348 -0.52 -16.61 -16.03
CA SER A 348 0.22 -15.87 -14.99
C SER A 348 1.07 -14.73 -15.56
N LYS A 349 1.61 -14.90 -16.78
CA LYS A 349 2.31 -13.81 -17.47
C LYS A 349 1.33 -12.69 -17.86
N ILE A 350 0.19 -13.04 -18.46
CA ILE A 350 -0.83 -12.07 -18.83
C ILE A 350 -1.28 -11.28 -17.60
N ALA A 351 -1.58 -11.95 -16.48
CA ALA A 351 -2.00 -11.29 -15.25
C ALA A 351 -0.92 -10.33 -14.69
N TYR A 352 0.37 -10.71 -14.75
CA TYR A 352 1.47 -9.82 -14.37
C TYR A 352 1.59 -8.62 -15.33
N ASP A 353 1.52 -8.86 -16.64
CA ASP A 353 1.64 -7.79 -17.65
C ASP A 353 0.46 -6.79 -17.51
N GLU A 354 -0.76 -7.27 -17.27
CA GLU A 354 -1.94 -6.44 -16.96
C GLU A 354 -1.74 -5.61 -15.68
N PHE A 355 -1.13 -6.20 -14.65
CA PHE A 355 -0.77 -5.48 -13.42
C PHE A 355 0.22 -4.35 -13.69
N LYS A 356 1.29 -4.62 -14.45
CA LYS A 356 2.27 -3.59 -14.82
C LYS A 356 1.67 -2.50 -15.70
N ALA A 357 0.78 -2.87 -16.63
CA ALA A 357 0.07 -1.92 -17.47
C ALA A 357 -0.78 -0.95 -16.64
N ARG A 358 -1.54 -1.45 -15.65
CA ARG A 358 -2.31 -0.59 -14.73
C ARG A 358 -1.42 0.33 -13.91
N GLN A 359 -0.30 -0.17 -13.37
CA GLN A 359 0.65 0.69 -12.66
C GLN A 359 1.21 1.80 -13.55
N ALA A 360 1.53 1.48 -14.81
CA ALA A 360 2.02 2.46 -15.77
C ALA A 360 0.95 3.52 -16.11
N GLU A 361 -0.30 3.11 -16.28
CA GLU A 361 -1.43 4.01 -16.53
C GLU A 361 -1.66 4.96 -15.34
N GLU A 362 -1.65 4.43 -14.12
CA GLU A 362 -1.79 5.24 -12.90
C GLU A 362 -0.65 6.24 -12.73
N LYS A 363 0.60 5.81 -12.96
CA LYS A 363 1.78 6.68 -12.91
C LYS A 363 1.72 7.76 -13.99
N ALA A 364 1.28 7.41 -15.21
CA ALA A 364 1.11 8.38 -16.29
C ALA A 364 0.02 9.41 -15.97
N ALA A 365 -1.12 8.98 -15.40
CA ALA A 365 -2.18 9.86 -14.97
C ALA A 365 -1.72 10.84 -13.87
N GLN A 366 -0.98 10.33 -12.88
CA GLN A 366 -0.39 11.16 -11.82
C GLN A 366 0.63 12.17 -12.39
N GLN A 367 1.54 11.71 -13.27
CA GLN A 367 2.51 12.58 -13.91
C GLN A 367 1.84 13.68 -14.74
N ALA A 368 0.74 13.37 -15.44
CA ALA A 368 -0.02 14.36 -16.19
C ALA A 368 -0.64 15.44 -15.28
N LEU A 369 -1.11 15.07 -14.07
CA LEU A 369 -1.56 16.04 -13.07
C LEU A 369 -0.40 16.93 -12.62
N TYR A 370 0.78 16.35 -12.36
CA TYR A 370 1.96 17.11 -11.93
C TYR A 370 2.46 18.04 -13.04
N ASP A 371 2.49 17.59 -14.29
CA ASP A 371 2.86 18.43 -15.44
C ASP A 371 1.88 19.60 -15.64
N LYS A 372 0.59 19.38 -15.38
CA LYS A 372 -0.41 20.44 -15.38
C LYS A 372 -0.14 21.45 -14.26
N ALA A 373 0.12 20.99 -13.04
CA ALA A 373 0.44 21.86 -11.91
C ALA A 373 1.72 22.68 -12.15
N ARG A 374 2.77 22.06 -12.73
CA ARG A 374 4.03 22.76 -13.08
C ARG A 374 3.81 23.98 -13.97
N LYS A 375 2.87 23.92 -14.92
CA LYS A 375 2.53 25.06 -15.79
C LYS A 375 1.94 26.24 -15.02
N ALA A 376 1.37 26.00 -13.85
CA ALA A 376 0.81 27.04 -12.97
C ALA A 376 1.81 27.54 -11.92
N LEU A 377 3.06 27.06 -11.88
CA LEU A 377 4.05 27.56 -10.90
C LEU A 377 4.29 29.07 -10.93
N PRO A 378 4.21 29.77 -12.08
CA PRO A 378 4.29 31.23 -12.08
C PRO A 378 3.21 31.91 -11.20
N GLU A 379 2.01 31.32 -11.10
CA GLU A 379 0.95 31.77 -10.17
C GLU A 379 1.44 31.67 -8.73
N LEU A 380 1.97 30.51 -8.33
CA LEU A 380 2.47 30.30 -6.97
C LEU A 380 3.64 31.22 -6.64
N ARG A 381 4.57 31.42 -7.58
CA ARG A 381 5.68 32.37 -7.39
C ARG A 381 5.17 33.79 -7.10
N ALA A 382 4.11 34.22 -7.78
CA ALA A 382 3.48 35.51 -7.54
C ALA A 382 2.76 35.55 -6.18
N GLU A 383 2.05 34.49 -5.80
CA GLU A 383 1.39 34.38 -4.48
C GLU A 383 2.41 34.44 -3.33
N LEU A 384 3.53 33.71 -3.45
CA LEU A 384 4.61 33.72 -2.46
C LEU A 384 5.32 35.09 -2.38
N ALA A 385 5.56 35.73 -3.53
CA ALA A 385 6.12 37.08 -3.56
C ALA A 385 5.19 38.11 -2.89
N ALA A 386 3.87 37.96 -3.04
CA ALA A 386 2.87 38.85 -2.43
C ALA A 386 2.86 38.78 -0.90
N VAL A 387 3.22 37.62 -0.32
CA VAL A 387 3.39 37.44 1.13
C VAL A 387 4.83 37.66 1.60
N GLY A 388 5.70 38.17 0.73
CA GLY A 388 7.05 38.63 1.08
C GLY A 388 8.14 37.56 1.05
N VAL A 389 7.87 36.37 0.51
CA VAL A 389 8.89 35.32 0.33
C VAL A 389 9.86 35.71 -0.77
N LYS A 390 11.15 35.81 -0.41
CA LYS A 390 12.22 36.09 -1.38
C LYS A 390 12.66 34.81 -2.07
N ILE A 391 12.19 34.62 -3.30
CA ILE A 391 12.65 33.54 -4.16
C ILE A 391 14.00 33.96 -4.75
N ARG A 392 15.06 33.18 -4.55
CA ARG A 392 16.32 33.41 -5.27
C ARG A 392 16.04 33.14 -6.75
N GLU A 393 16.04 34.19 -7.57
CA GLU A 393 16.10 34.03 -9.01
C GLU A 393 17.50 33.52 -9.36
N GLU A 394 17.61 32.35 -9.98
CA GLU A 394 18.88 31.87 -10.52
C GLU A 394 19.36 32.83 -11.62
N GLN A 395 20.65 33.18 -11.55
CA GLN A 395 21.40 33.86 -12.60
C GLN A 395 21.71 32.92 -13.76
#